data_AF-A0A6J6KN05-F1
#
_entry.id   AF-A0A6J6KN05-F1
#
_cell.length_a   1.000
_cell.length_b   1.000
_cell.length_c   1.000
_cell.angle_alpha   90.00
_cell.angle_beta   90.00
_cell.angle_gamma   90.00
#
_symmetry.space_group_name_H-M   'P 1'
#
loop_
_entity.id
_entity.type
_entity.pdbx_description
1 polymer ?
#
loop_
_entity_poly.entity_id
_entity_poly.type
_entity_poly.pdbx_seq_one_letter_code
_entity_poly.pdbx_strand_id
1 'polypeptide(L)'
;MKISAGATDSQFILHGALAEAQQVVANALTKLGGIKSSSPGKIKGWGKYGLNKVSVEISFLDQGSETLMTINAKNGSVYSGPNKSFITRLVDAVANSNNASFVPDKQGIGTGPLIASIGGLIIVLLIVVPFVVNILL
;
A
#
# COMPACT_ATOMS: atom_id res chain seq x y z
N MET A 1 -5.21 8.14 13.94
CA MET A 1 -4.60 9.49 13.90
C MET A 1 -5.38 10.30 12.88
N LYS A 2 -5.65 11.58 13.13
CA LYS A 2 -6.35 12.40 12.14
C LYS A 2 -5.36 12.79 11.03
N ILE A 3 -5.78 12.60 9.78
CA ILE A 3 -4.99 12.90 8.57
C ILE A 3 -5.85 13.73 7.61
N SER A 4 -5.26 14.72 6.97
CA SER A 4 -5.90 15.54 5.92
C SER A 4 -5.01 15.66 4.69
N ALA A 5 -5.60 15.99 3.55
CA ALA A 5 -4.84 16.22 2.32
C ALA A 5 -3.96 17.46 2.44
N GLY A 6 -2.76 17.41 1.85
CA GLY A 6 -1.84 18.54 1.71
C GLY A 6 -1.99 19.24 0.35
N ALA A 7 -0.97 19.98 -0.06
CA ALA A 7 -1.00 20.78 -1.28
C ALA A 7 -0.92 19.96 -2.59
N THR A 8 -0.53 18.69 -2.50
CA THR A 8 -0.41 17.76 -3.63
C THR A 8 -1.02 16.41 -3.27
N ASP A 9 -1.33 15.58 -4.28
CA ASP A 9 -1.87 14.21 -4.12
C ASP A 9 -0.96 13.28 -3.29
N SER A 10 0.30 13.67 -3.10
CA SER A 10 1.33 12.91 -2.40
C SER A 10 1.68 13.51 -1.03
N GLN A 11 1.01 14.60 -0.64
CA GLN A 11 1.23 15.30 0.61
C GLN A 11 0.01 15.18 1.52
N PHE A 12 0.27 14.98 2.80
CA PHE A 12 -0.76 14.79 3.81
C PHE A 12 -0.33 15.47 5.10
N ILE A 13 -1.28 16.08 5.79
CA ILE A 13 -1.07 16.69 7.10
C ILE A 13 -1.51 15.68 8.15
N LEU A 14 -0.59 15.28 9.02
CA LEU A 14 -0.81 14.43 10.17
C LEU A 14 -1.01 15.33 11.39
N HIS A 15 -2.17 15.22 12.03
CA HIS A 15 -2.55 16.02 13.19
C HIS A 15 -1.92 15.38 14.44
N GLY A 16 -0.61 15.55 14.59
CA GLY A 16 0.20 15.02 15.69
C GLY A 16 1.67 15.39 15.55
N ALA A 17 2.42 15.23 16.64
CA ALA A 17 3.84 15.53 16.70
C ALA A 17 4.66 14.58 15.82
N LEU A 18 5.83 15.03 15.33
CA LEU A 18 6.64 14.30 14.36
C LEU A 18 7.00 12.87 14.78
N ALA A 19 7.35 12.66 16.06
CA ALA A 19 7.69 11.34 16.58
C ALA A 19 6.47 10.38 16.56
N GLU A 20 5.30 10.87 16.96
CA GLU A 20 4.06 10.10 16.94
C GLU A 20 3.64 9.79 15.50
N ALA A 21 3.65 10.81 14.63
CA ALA A 21 3.34 10.69 13.21
C ALA A 21 4.23 9.65 12.52
N GLN A 22 5.54 9.72 12.75
CA GLN A 22 6.49 8.77 12.19
C GLN A 22 6.23 7.34 12.69
N GLN A 23 5.94 7.16 13.99
CA GLN A 23 5.63 5.85 14.56
C GLN A 23 4.34 5.26 13.98
N VAL A 24 3.28 6.07 13.87
CA VAL A 24 1.99 5.64 13.31
C VAL A 24 2.15 5.22 11.86
N VAL A 25 2.88 6.00 11.07
CA VAL A 25 3.10 5.70 9.64
C VAL A 25 4.00 4.46 9.48
N ALA A 26 5.01 4.28 10.33
CA ALA A 26 5.82 3.06 10.35
C ALA A 26 4.97 1.81 10.64
N ASN A 27 4.09 1.88 11.63
CA ASN A 27 3.18 0.79 11.98
C ASN A 27 2.22 0.48 10.81
N ALA A 28 1.64 1.50 10.19
CA ALA A 28 0.77 1.36 9.03
C ALA A 28 1.51 0.71 7.84
N LEU A 29 2.74 1.15 7.56
CA LEU A 29 3.56 0.62 6.49
C LEU A 29 3.91 -0.86 6.70
N THR A 30 4.18 -1.26 7.93
CA THR A 30 4.44 -2.66 8.30
C THR A 30 3.23 -3.55 8.06
N LYS A 31 2.00 -3.05 8.22
CA LYS A 31 0.78 -3.81 7.92
C LYS A 31 0.58 -4.06 6.42
N LEU A 32 1.07 -3.15 5.57
CA LEU A 32 0.88 -3.18 4.10
C LEU A 32 2.05 -3.83 3.34
N GLY A 33 3.22 -3.94 3.97
CA GLY A 33 4.41 -4.51 3.35
C GLY A 33 5.55 -4.57 4.35
N GLY A 34 6.52 -3.65 4.23
CA GLY A 34 7.66 -3.62 5.13
C GLY A 34 8.50 -2.36 5.08
N ILE A 35 9.30 -2.17 6.12
CA ILE A 35 10.22 -1.05 6.27
C ILE A 35 11.62 -1.51 5.89
N LYS A 36 12.31 -0.72 5.05
CA LYS A 36 13.72 -0.94 4.71
C LYS A 36 14.64 -0.15 5.64
N SER A 37 14.27 1.09 5.96
CA SER A 37 15.00 1.93 6.92
C SER A 37 14.05 2.99 7.49
N SER A 38 14.21 3.32 8.77
CA SER A 38 13.54 4.43 9.43
C SER A 38 14.59 5.30 10.10
N SER A 39 14.67 6.57 9.71
CA SER A 39 15.52 7.59 10.33
C SER A 39 14.64 8.76 10.75
N PRO A 40 15.04 9.61 11.71
CA PRO A 40 14.24 10.77 12.08
C PRO A 40 13.84 11.60 10.84
N GLY A 41 12.54 11.87 10.71
CA GLY A 41 11.98 12.62 9.58
C GLY A 41 11.87 11.86 8.26
N LYS A 42 12.22 10.56 8.20
CA LYS A 42 12.21 9.80 6.94
C LYS A 42 12.04 8.29 7.10
N ILE A 43 11.15 7.70 6.32
CA ILE A 43 10.96 6.24 6.22
C ILE A 43 11.15 5.80 4.77
N LYS A 44 11.97 4.78 4.54
CA LYS A 44 12.01 4.04 3.27
C LYS A 44 11.37 2.69 3.52
N GLY A 45 10.45 2.30 2.65
CA GLY A 45 9.80 1.00 2.74
C GLY A 45 9.13 0.61 1.45
N TRP A 46 8.21 -0.33 1.57
CA TRP A 46 7.52 -0.88 0.43
C TRP A 46 6.16 -1.45 0.82
N GLY A 47 5.26 -1.52 -0.15
CA GLY A 47 3.98 -2.21 -0.06
C GLY A 47 3.77 -3.18 -1.20
N LYS A 48 2.81 -4.09 -1.04
CA LYS A 48 2.38 -4.99 -2.11
C LYS A 48 1.31 -4.35 -2.98
N TYR A 49 1.34 -4.63 -4.28
CA TYR A 49 0.26 -4.40 -5.22
C TYR A 49 0.10 -5.66 -6.08
N GLY A 50 -0.84 -6.54 -5.71
CA GLY A 50 -0.91 -7.91 -6.20
C GLY A 50 0.43 -8.64 -6.00
N LEU A 51 1.02 -9.13 -7.09
CA LEU A 51 2.34 -9.77 -7.09
C LEU A 51 3.51 -8.76 -7.13
N ASN A 52 3.23 -7.48 -7.37
CA ASN A 52 4.25 -6.44 -7.53
C ASN A 52 4.61 -5.75 -6.22
N LYS A 53 5.82 -5.19 -6.18
CA LYS A 53 6.34 -4.41 -5.05
C LYS A 53 6.38 -2.92 -5.40
N VAL A 54 5.72 -2.11 -4.59
CA VAL A 54 5.77 -0.64 -4.66
C VAL A 54 6.76 -0.13 -3.63
N SER A 55 7.88 0.45 -4.07
CA SER A 55 8.87 1.03 -3.17
C SER A 55 8.57 2.51 -2.94
N VAL A 56 8.58 2.94 -1.67
CA VAL A 56 8.29 4.32 -1.29
C VAL A 56 9.34 4.91 -0.37
N GLU A 57 9.43 6.22 -0.44
CA GLU A 57 10.19 7.07 0.47
C GLU A 57 9.23 8.12 1.03
N ILE A 58 9.04 8.08 2.34
CA ILE A 58 8.14 8.96 3.08
C ILE A 58 9.00 9.93 3.86
N SER A 59 8.77 11.23 3.68
CA SER A 59 9.45 12.29 4.42
C SER A 59 8.46 13.00 5.33
N PHE A 60 8.93 13.44 6.49
CA PHE A 60 8.16 14.16 7.49
C PHE A 60 8.80 15.52 7.76
N LEU A 61 7.98 16.56 7.82
CA LEU A 61 8.39 17.90 8.19
C LEU A 61 7.53 18.38 9.37
N ASP A 62 8.18 18.83 10.43
CA ASP A 62 7.51 19.38 11.61
C ASP A 62 6.91 20.75 11.28
N GLN A 63 5.64 20.95 11.63
CA GLN A 63 4.89 22.21 11.51
C GLN A 63 4.40 22.70 12.87
N GLY A 64 5.06 22.30 13.96
CA GLY A 64 4.73 22.68 15.33
C GLY A 64 3.77 21.68 15.97
N SER A 65 2.46 21.88 15.76
CA SER A 65 1.42 20.96 16.27
C SER A 65 1.01 19.87 15.28
N GLU A 66 1.48 19.97 14.03
CA GLU A 66 1.15 19.07 12.93
C GLU A 66 2.43 18.63 12.22
N THR A 67 2.34 17.53 11.48
CA THR A 67 3.45 17.01 10.69
C THR A 67 3.03 16.87 9.24
N LEU A 68 3.76 17.52 8.33
CA LEU A 68 3.60 17.34 6.90
C LEU A 68 4.29 16.04 6.47
N MET A 69 3.51 15.08 6.00
CA MET A 69 3.98 13.85 5.38
C MET A 69 4.01 14.00 3.86
N THR A 70 5.11 13.62 3.23
CA THR A 70 5.23 13.55 1.75
C THR A 70 5.62 12.13 1.34
N ILE A 71 4.89 11.52 0.41
CA ILE A 71 5.11 10.16 -0.06
C ILE A 71 5.64 10.16 -1.49
N ASN A 72 6.85 9.67 -1.71
CA ASN A 72 7.47 9.52 -3.02
C ASN A 72 7.60 8.04 -3.40
N ALA A 73 6.87 7.60 -4.43
CA ALA A 73 7.03 6.26 -4.98
C ALA A 73 8.20 6.20 -5.96
N LYS A 74 9.07 5.18 -5.82
CA LYS A 74 10.30 5.04 -6.64
C LYS A 74 10.10 4.26 -7.95
N ASN A 75 9.08 3.40 -8.02
CA ASN A 75 8.78 2.67 -9.25
C ASN A 75 7.74 3.45 -10.06
N GLY A 76 8.23 4.34 -10.93
CA GLY A 76 7.41 5.12 -11.86
C GLY A 76 6.70 6.32 -11.24
N SER A 77 5.86 6.96 -12.05
CA SER A 77 5.09 8.13 -11.63
C SER A 77 4.20 7.83 -10.44
N VAL A 78 4.09 8.75 -9.48
CA VAL A 78 3.16 8.66 -8.34
C VAL A 78 1.71 8.57 -8.81
N TYR A 79 1.45 8.96 -10.08
CA TYR A 79 0.16 8.86 -10.76
C TYR A 79 -0.16 7.46 -11.31
N SER A 80 0.77 6.50 -11.26
CA SER A 80 0.48 5.13 -11.71
C SER A 80 -0.53 4.45 -10.76
N GLY A 81 -1.43 3.64 -11.32
CA GLY A 81 -2.45 2.92 -10.55
C GLY A 81 -1.91 2.17 -9.31
N PRO A 82 -0.76 1.46 -9.38
CA PRO A 82 -0.16 0.81 -8.23
C PRO A 82 0.26 1.78 -7.11
N ASN A 83 0.83 2.94 -7.47
CA ASN A 83 1.30 3.93 -6.50
C ASN A 83 0.13 4.64 -5.83
N LYS A 84 -0.90 5.05 -6.59
CA LYS A 84 -2.13 5.62 -6.04
C LYS A 84 -2.84 4.64 -5.09
N SER A 85 -3.06 3.39 -5.52
CA SER A 85 -3.66 2.34 -4.68
C SER A 85 -2.88 2.13 -3.39
N PHE A 86 -1.55 2.10 -3.45
CA PHE A 86 -0.73 1.97 -2.26
C PHE A 86 -0.84 3.19 -1.32
N ILE A 87 -0.78 4.41 -1.84
CA ILE A 87 -0.90 5.63 -1.03
C ILE A 87 -2.26 5.69 -0.34
N THR A 88 -3.36 5.43 -1.05
CA THR A 88 -4.71 5.41 -0.46
C THR A 88 -4.79 4.42 0.71
N ARG A 89 -4.30 3.20 0.54
CA ARG A 89 -4.32 2.18 1.61
C ARG A 89 -3.43 2.55 2.79
N LEU A 90 -2.29 3.21 2.54
CA LEU A 90 -1.42 3.72 3.59
C LEU A 90 -2.11 4.84 4.38
N VAL A 91 -2.75 5.77 3.70
CA VAL A 91 -3.54 6.86 4.31
C VAL A 91 -4.69 6.28 5.14
N ASP A 92 -5.42 5.30 4.61
CA ASP A 92 -6.51 4.62 5.33
C ASP A 92 -6.00 3.90 6.60
N ALA A 93 -4.84 3.24 6.51
CA ALA A 93 -4.22 2.58 7.64
C ALA A 93 -3.72 3.55 8.72
N VAL A 94 -3.27 4.75 8.33
CA VAL A 94 -2.89 5.84 9.25
C VAL A 94 -4.14 6.48 9.89
N ALA A 95 -5.17 6.75 9.10
CA ALA A 95 -6.46 7.26 9.59
C ALA A 95 -7.05 6.33 10.66
N ASN A 96 -6.99 5.02 10.41
CA ASN A 96 -7.50 3.98 11.30
C ASN A 96 -6.45 3.45 12.29
N SER A 97 -5.36 4.18 12.55
CA SER A 97 -4.28 3.70 13.43
C SER A 97 -4.75 3.33 14.86
N ASN A 98 -5.82 3.96 15.33
CA ASN A 98 -6.36 3.79 16.68
C ASN A 98 -7.50 2.75 16.72
N ASN A 99 -7.86 2.18 15.56
CA ASN A 99 -8.88 1.15 15.45
C ASN A 99 -8.20 -0.23 15.44
N ALA A 100 -8.26 -0.94 16.57
CA ALA A 100 -7.64 -2.25 16.72
C ALA A 100 -8.23 -3.32 15.78
N SER A 101 -9.50 -3.16 15.37
CA SER A 101 -10.20 -4.09 14.49
C SER A 101 -9.99 -3.81 13.00
N PHE A 102 -9.31 -2.71 12.66
CA PHE A 102 -9.07 -2.35 11.26
C PHE A 102 -8.01 -3.25 10.62
N VAL A 103 -8.42 -3.95 9.56
CA VAL A 103 -7.55 -4.77 8.72
C VAL A 103 -7.38 -4.06 7.38
N PRO A 104 -6.20 -3.47 7.09
CA PRO A 104 -5.97 -2.81 5.81
C PRO A 104 -5.94 -3.82 4.66
N ASP A 105 -6.37 -3.39 3.48
CA ASP A 105 -6.13 -4.15 2.25
C ASP A 105 -4.62 -4.24 1.98
N LYS A 106 -4.07 -5.45 2.05
CA LYS A 106 -2.64 -5.69 1.83
C LYS A 106 -2.28 -5.85 0.36
N GLN A 107 -3.26 -6.21 -0.48
CA GLN A 107 -3.04 -6.63 -1.86
C GLN A 107 -3.22 -5.45 -2.83
N GLY A 108 -4.15 -4.52 -2.57
CA GLY A 108 -4.35 -3.34 -3.43
C GLY A 108 -4.92 -3.65 -4.81
N ILE A 109 -5.18 -4.93 -5.09
CA ILE A 109 -5.95 -5.40 -6.22
C ILE A 109 -7.37 -5.67 -5.72
N GLY A 110 -8.38 -5.21 -6.45
CA GLY A 110 -9.76 -5.56 -6.13
C GLY A 110 -9.92 -7.08 -6.06
N THR A 111 -10.80 -7.56 -5.19
CA THR A 111 -11.13 -8.99 -5.08
C THR A 111 -11.70 -9.55 -6.38
N GLY A 112 -12.41 -8.73 -7.17
CA GLY A 112 -12.98 -9.09 -8.47
C GLY A 112 -11.94 -9.62 -9.49
N PRO A 113 -10.90 -8.83 -9.85
CA PRO A 113 -9.83 -9.29 -10.73
C PRO A 113 -9.13 -10.58 -10.28
N LEU A 114 -8.99 -10.80 -8.97
CA LEU A 114 -8.38 -12.02 -8.44
C LEU A 114 -9.30 -13.24 -8.64
N ILE A 115 -10.60 -13.09 -8.36
CA ILE A 115 -11.60 -14.15 -8.59
C ILE A 115 -11.70 -14.49 -10.07
N ALA A 116 -11.67 -13.47 -10.94
CA ALA A 116 -11.70 -13.66 -12.39
C ALA A 116 -10.47 -14.44 -12.91
N SER A 117 -9.28 -14.17 -12.37
CA SER A 117 -8.06 -14.89 -12.80
C SER A 117 -8.07 -16.35 -12.35
N ILE A 118 -8.53 -16.63 -11.13
CA ILE A 118 -8.69 -18.00 -10.62
C ILE A 118 -9.74 -18.75 -11.45
N GLY A 119 -10.89 -18.12 -11.72
CA GLY A 119 -11.93 -18.70 -12.56
C GLY A 119 -11.43 -19.02 -13.96
N GLY A 120 -10.70 -18.09 -14.59
CA GLY A 120 -10.07 -18.31 -15.90
C GLY A 120 -9.07 -19.47 -15.89
N LEU A 121 -8.24 -19.57 -14.86
CA LEU A 121 -7.29 -20.68 -14.70
C LEU A 121 -8.01 -22.04 -14.60
N ILE A 122 -9.09 -22.11 -13.81
CA ILE A 122 -9.88 -23.34 -13.68
C ILE A 122 -10.48 -23.75 -15.01
N ILE A 123 -11.04 -22.82 -15.79
CA ILE A 123 -11.60 -23.10 -17.12
C ILE A 123 -10.51 -23.64 -18.06
N VAL A 124 -9.33 -23.02 -18.07
CA VAL A 124 -8.19 -23.50 -18.88
C VAL A 124 -7.80 -24.92 -18.46
N LEU A 125 -7.69 -25.20 -17.16
CA LEU A 125 -7.36 -26.54 -16.69
C LEU A 125 -8.42 -27.57 -17.08
N LEU A 126 -9.71 -27.23 -16.99
CA LEU A 126 -10.82 -28.10 -17.38
C LEU A 126 -10.85 -28.41 -18.89
N ILE A 127 -10.30 -27.55 -19.75
CA ILE A 127 -10.24 -27.78 -21.20
C ILE A 127 -8.94 -28.48 -21.58
N VAL A 128 -7.81 -28.01 -21.06
CA VAL A 128 -6.47 -28.46 -21.45
C VAL A 128 -6.15 -29.84 -20.87
N VAL A 129 -6.49 -30.11 -19.60
CA VAL A 129 -6.15 -31.39 -18.97
C VAL A 129 -6.83 -32.58 -19.67
N PRO A 130 -8.14 -32.58 -19.96
CA PRO A 130 -8.75 -33.69 -20.69
C PRO A 130 -8.19 -33.81 -22.11
N PHE A 131 -7.92 -32.69 -22.81
CA PHE A 131 -7.35 -32.72 -24.15
C PHE A 131 -5.95 -33.35 -24.17
N VAL A 132 -5.09 -32.98 -23.22
CA VAL A 132 -3.74 -33.52 -23.07
C VAL A 132 -3.78 -35.00 -22.69
N VAL A 133 -4.68 -35.39 -21.77
CA VAL A 133 -4.92 -36.79 -21.39
C VAL A 133 -5.34 -37.61 -22.61
N ASN A 134 -6.28 -37.12 -23.43
CA ASN A 134 -6.77 -37.84 -24.61
C ASN A 134 -5.75 -37.96 -25.76
N ILE A 135 -4.71 -37.12 -25.78
CA ILE A 135 -3.65 -37.14 -26.80
C ILE A 135 -2.46 -38.00 -26.36
N LEU A 136 -2.19 -38.09 -25.05
CA LEU A 136 -1.00 -38.76 -24.51
C LEU A 136 -1.26 -40.17 -23.95
N LEU A 137 -2.51 -40.52 -23.62
CA LEU A 137 -2.94 -41.85 -23.15
C LEU A 137 -3.80 -42.55 -24.21
#